data_AF-A0A9P5SY48-F1
#
_entry.id   AF-A0A9P5SY48-F1
#
_cell.length_a   1.000
_cell.length_b   1.000
_cell.length_c   1.000
_cell.angle_alpha   90.00
_cell.angle_beta   90.00
_cell.angle_gamma   90.00
#
_symmetry.space_group_name_H-M   'P 1'
#
loop_
_entity.id
_entity.type
_entity.pdbx_description
1 polymer ?
#
loop_
_entity_poly.entity_id
_entity_poly.type
_entity_poly.pdbx_seq_one_letter_code
_entity_poly.pdbx_strand_id
1 'polypeptide(L)'
;MAFLYNAIKDYVYPAEDSLGDKANGSAESHSSSSADEITVQQSSSLPSLSVPSVTLNTIQLPTINTGDSDSEDDSEKDSDDDSEVQIATPSLVVPSATTPSMTLSTAEAPDESTPNFPAMNGPQRLAACSTDPKSRRRIKFALAPGHSPLDWARLTNSGKDLRGVPSIGRFTLTDVKAHNKPEDAWTVLNGVVYNITPYLPFHPGGEKEIMRCAGRDGTRLFNLTHKWVNYEYMLKECQVGFLDTEHTPTMTPKYPSKMPATIFLDSGGVINDNSLRAPQWPRYLGEFLPTTVLGGTAQVWSAANIEVVKPFFSRWHEYMTQAIELATQVQAEAIAAGQDRRTVEGGLDKATNVYWIFERLQLLIWIKEMCRVAAPHHPELESKILPSLTDDDLHQVAKSAQVYAIERVKAAYPGAIDTLRNLKANQSYKIYTSSGDSYEDLVAIMKGLDVMECFDDLYGADRVNCLKASRLYYDRIFERVGLRVVRRDVSGRVIDAPEEGEGRRDEVVVLDDSIKALRWAREAGARTILITDKELDLSSEAYSHIDYKLRALTELPALLESWKTRLETEDARS
;
A
#
# COMPACT_ATOMS: atom_id res chain seq x y z
N MET A 1 6.19 3.97 4.29
CA MET A 1 5.42 2.74 4.03
C MET A 1 6.34 1.53 3.85
N ALA A 2 7.32 1.54 2.92
CA ALA A 2 8.44 0.58 2.96
C ALA A 2 9.37 0.85 4.15
N PHE A 3 9.56 2.13 4.50
CA PHE A 3 10.30 2.59 5.68
C PHE A 3 9.67 2.01 6.99
N LEU A 4 8.37 2.18 7.30
CA LEU A 4 7.86 1.66 8.59
C LEU A 4 7.79 0.12 8.61
N TYR A 5 7.58 -0.48 7.43
CA TYR A 5 7.64 -1.91 7.19
C TYR A 5 9.04 -2.50 7.40
N ASN A 6 10.11 -1.88 6.88
CA ASN A 6 11.50 -2.36 7.03
C ASN A 6 12.04 -2.10 8.45
N ALA A 7 11.69 -0.96 9.07
CA ALA A 7 11.99 -0.66 10.48
C ALA A 7 11.45 -1.69 11.48
N ILE A 8 10.34 -2.34 11.15
CA ILE A 8 9.67 -3.32 12.02
C ILE A 8 9.94 -4.76 11.52
N LYS A 9 10.16 -4.98 10.23
CA LYS A 9 10.58 -6.28 9.66
C LYS A 9 11.89 -6.76 10.28
N ASP A 10 12.87 -5.87 10.43
CA ASP A 10 14.16 -6.19 11.05
C ASP A 10 14.07 -6.34 12.58
N TYR A 11 12.98 -5.89 13.21
CA TYR A 11 12.70 -6.03 14.65
C TYR A 11 11.91 -7.32 14.98
N VAL A 12 11.11 -7.83 14.03
CA VAL A 12 10.17 -8.94 14.25
C VAL A 12 10.67 -10.27 13.64
N TYR A 13 11.56 -10.23 12.65
CA TYR A 13 12.22 -11.39 12.07
C TYR A 13 13.73 -11.15 12.01
N PRO A 14 14.52 -11.47 13.07
CA PRO A 14 15.95 -11.67 12.86
C PRO A 14 16.10 -12.76 11.79
N ALA A 15 16.99 -12.56 10.83
CA ALA A 15 17.19 -13.48 9.72
C ALA A 15 17.41 -14.90 10.26
N GLU A 16 16.46 -15.81 10.03
CA GLU A 16 16.75 -17.23 10.14
C GLU A 16 17.56 -17.63 8.91
N ASP A 17 18.89 -17.59 9.06
CA ASP A 17 19.76 -18.42 8.27
C ASP A 17 19.55 -19.88 8.70
N SER A 18 19.05 -20.71 7.78
CA SER A 18 19.51 -22.09 7.74
C SER A 18 19.63 -22.56 6.30
N LEU A 19 20.89 -22.58 5.89
CA LEU A 19 21.44 -23.41 4.83
C LEU A 19 20.86 -24.83 4.94
N GLY A 20 20.42 -25.35 3.79
CA GLY A 20 20.29 -26.79 3.64
C GLY A 20 21.68 -27.43 3.68
N ASP A 21 21.82 -28.49 4.48
CA ASP A 21 22.83 -29.52 4.24
C ASP A 21 22.13 -30.89 4.29
N LYS A 22 22.30 -31.66 3.20
CA LYS A 22 21.84 -33.03 3.06
C LYS A 22 22.98 -34.00 3.41
N ALA A 23 22.65 -34.97 4.28
CA ALA A 23 23.23 -36.34 4.42
C ALA A 23 24.75 -36.44 4.73
N ASN A 24 25.26 -37.34 5.58
CA ASN A 24 24.96 -38.77 5.75
C ASN A 24 25.81 -39.33 6.94
N GLY A 25 25.37 -40.41 7.60
CA GLY A 25 26.30 -41.41 8.20
C GLY A 25 26.47 -41.50 9.73
N SER A 26 25.69 -42.41 10.34
CA SER A 26 26.10 -43.46 11.33
C SER A 26 27.19 -43.20 12.39
N ALA A 27 26.82 -43.33 13.68
CA ALA A 27 27.18 -44.44 14.59
C ALA A 27 27.16 -44.05 16.09
N GLU A 28 26.38 -44.82 16.86
CA GLU A 28 26.55 -45.32 18.24
C GLU A 28 27.22 -44.46 19.36
N SER A 29 26.43 -44.25 20.43
CA SER A 29 26.63 -44.81 21.79
C SER A 29 26.61 -43.82 22.99
N HIS A 30 25.76 -44.21 23.95
CA HIS A 30 25.82 -44.08 25.42
C HIS A 30 25.74 -42.72 26.17
N SER A 31 24.60 -42.62 26.90
CA SER A 31 24.46 -42.47 28.37
C SER A 31 24.17 -41.10 28.99
N SER A 32 23.07 -41.11 29.79
CA SER A 32 22.72 -40.36 31.02
C SER A 32 22.92 -38.83 31.01
N SER A 33 21.99 -37.98 31.45
CA SER A 33 21.20 -38.05 32.68
C SER A 33 20.22 -36.85 32.72
N SER A 34 19.01 -37.08 33.24
CA SER A 34 18.02 -36.17 33.88
C SER A 34 18.19 -34.64 33.81
N ALA A 35 17.13 -33.94 33.39
CA ALA A 35 16.25 -33.17 34.28
C ALA A 35 15.15 -32.40 33.50
N ASP A 36 13.91 -32.64 33.93
CA ASP A 36 12.73 -31.76 33.96
C ASP A 36 12.09 -31.21 32.65
N GLU A 37 11.03 -31.91 32.26
CA GLU A 37 9.91 -31.44 31.44
C GLU A 37 9.19 -30.24 32.09
N ILE A 38 9.13 -29.11 31.36
CA ILE A 38 8.02 -28.15 31.49
C ILE A 38 7.34 -28.03 30.14
N THR A 39 6.15 -28.63 30.09
CA THR A 39 5.18 -28.62 28.98
C THR A 39 4.80 -27.20 28.57
N VAL A 40 5.13 -26.80 27.35
CA VAL A 40 4.60 -25.58 26.72
C VAL A 40 3.16 -25.83 26.29
N GLN A 41 2.19 -25.29 27.04
CA GLN A 41 0.82 -25.17 26.55
C GLN A 41 0.77 -24.11 25.44
N GLN A 42 0.60 -24.58 24.20
CA GLN A 42 0.04 -23.77 23.12
C GLN A 42 -1.42 -23.44 23.46
N SER A 43 -1.69 -22.26 23.99
CA SER A 43 -3.00 -21.61 23.87
C SER A 43 -2.92 -20.12 24.23
N SER A 44 -2.89 -19.26 23.22
CA SER A 44 -3.72 -18.04 23.25
C SER A 44 -4.02 -17.62 21.82
N SER A 45 -5.28 -17.81 21.44
CA SER A 45 -5.90 -17.16 20.30
C SER A 45 -5.64 -15.66 20.39
N LEU A 46 -5.06 -15.08 19.33
CA LEU A 46 -4.97 -13.64 19.15
C LEU A 46 -6.38 -13.03 19.33
N PRO A 47 -6.52 -11.90 20.05
CA PRO A 47 -7.82 -11.28 20.23
C PRO A 47 -8.40 -10.91 18.85
N SER A 48 -9.70 -11.18 18.67
CA SER A 48 -10.42 -10.81 17.46
C SER A 48 -10.46 -9.28 17.34
N LEU A 49 -9.54 -8.73 16.57
CA LEU A 49 -9.54 -7.32 16.21
C LEU A 49 -10.77 -7.04 15.33
N SER A 50 -11.82 -6.48 15.94
CA SER A 50 -12.98 -5.95 15.24
C SER A 50 -12.52 -4.83 14.30
N VAL A 51 -12.56 -5.08 12.99
CA VAL A 51 -12.45 -3.98 12.01
C VAL A 51 -13.65 -3.08 12.23
N PRO A 52 -13.48 -1.81 12.62
CA PRO A 52 -14.62 -0.91 12.67
C PRO A 52 -15.23 -0.85 11.27
N SER A 53 -16.56 -1.02 11.18
CA SER A 53 -17.28 -0.80 9.94
C SER A 53 -17.21 0.71 9.65
N VAL A 54 -16.20 1.13 8.89
CA VAL A 54 -16.12 2.50 8.37
C VAL A 54 -17.22 2.60 7.33
N THR A 55 -18.41 2.99 7.76
CA THR A 55 -19.48 3.38 6.84
C THR A 55 -19.10 4.72 6.22
N LEU A 56 -19.45 4.92 4.95
CA LEU A 56 -19.20 6.14 4.17
C LEU A 56 -19.68 7.44 4.85
N ASN A 57 -20.53 7.34 5.87
CA ASN A 57 -21.02 8.48 6.65
C ASN A 57 -19.96 9.13 7.55
N THR A 58 -18.78 8.52 7.67
CA THR A 58 -17.71 8.95 8.59
C THR A 58 -16.54 9.66 7.89
N ILE A 59 -16.61 9.78 6.56
CA ILE A 59 -15.86 10.77 5.80
C ILE A 59 -16.89 11.87 5.51
N GLN A 60 -16.89 12.94 6.30
CA GLN A 60 -17.76 14.06 5.99
C GLN A 60 -17.28 14.68 4.67
N LEU A 61 -17.96 14.35 3.57
CA LEU A 61 -17.73 15.01 2.29
C LEU A 61 -17.94 16.52 2.51
N PRO A 62 -17.03 17.38 2.02
CA PRO A 62 -17.22 18.83 2.10
C PRO A 62 -18.60 19.17 1.52
N THR A 63 -19.45 19.81 2.33
CA THR A 63 -20.74 20.28 1.84
C THR A 63 -20.45 21.38 0.82
N ILE A 64 -20.69 21.09 -0.46
CA ILE A 64 -20.59 22.10 -1.51
C ILE A 64 -21.81 23.01 -1.33
N ASN A 65 -21.60 24.13 -0.65
CA ASN A 65 -22.54 25.24 -0.69
C ASN A 65 -22.53 25.77 -2.13
N THR A 66 -23.52 25.36 -2.93
CA THR A 66 -23.86 26.08 -4.15
C THR A 66 -24.49 27.39 -3.70
N GLY A 67 -23.67 28.43 -3.58
CA GLY A 67 -24.16 29.79 -3.42
C GLY A 67 -25.01 30.14 -4.63
N ASP A 68 -26.27 30.49 -4.37
CA ASP A 68 -27.02 31.37 -5.25
C ASP A 68 -26.98 32.77 -4.65
N SER A 69 -26.91 33.75 -5.55
CA SER A 69 -26.59 35.15 -5.33
C SER A 69 -27.62 35.91 -4.49
N ASP A 70 -27.19 36.97 -3.79
CA ASP A 70 -27.56 38.34 -4.19
C ASP A 70 -26.95 39.43 -3.26
N SER A 71 -26.35 40.43 -3.93
CA SER A 71 -26.24 41.87 -3.63
C SER A 71 -25.79 42.41 -2.27
N GLU A 72 -24.73 43.24 -2.35
CA GLU A 72 -24.54 44.60 -1.79
C GLU A 72 -24.66 44.80 -0.25
N ASP A 73 -23.58 45.24 0.40
CA ASP A 73 -23.23 46.67 0.60
C ASP A 73 -22.21 46.83 1.75
N ASP A 74 -21.49 47.96 1.71
CA ASP A 74 -20.40 48.43 2.57
C ASP A 74 -20.72 48.53 4.08
N SER A 75 -19.71 48.31 4.93
CA SER A 75 -19.15 49.34 5.85
C SER A 75 -18.42 48.76 7.08
N GLU A 76 -17.35 49.46 7.44
CA GLU A 76 -16.49 49.31 8.61
C GLU A 76 -17.25 49.34 9.95
N LYS A 77 -16.78 48.58 10.95
CA LYS A 77 -16.46 49.10 12.30
C LYS A 77 -15.86 48.08 13.26
N ASP A 78 -14.84 48.56 13.96
CA ASP A 78 -14.26 48.06 15.21
C ASP A 78 -15.30 47.87 16.32
N SER A 79 -15.09 46.88 17.19
CA SER A 79 -14.87 47.11 18.63
C SER A 79 -14.69 45.80 19.39
N ASP A 80 -13.67 45.79 20.25
CA ASP A 80 -13.46 44.92 21.40
C ASP A 80 -14.71 44.79 22.29
N ASP A 81 -14.91 43.64 22.95
CA ASP A 81 -15.13 43.63 24.40
C ASP A 81 -14.94 42.24 25.02
N ASP A 82 -14.18 42.23 26.11
CA ASP A 82 -13.98 41.15 27.06
C ASP A 82 -15.19 41.03 28.00
N SER A 83 -15.56 39.82 28.42
CA SER A 83 -16.03 39.60 29.80
C SER A 83 -16.18 38.12 30.17
N GLU A 84 -15.25 37.65 31.00
CA GLU A 84 -15.53 36.64 32.02
C GLU A 84 -16.63 37.16 32.98
N VAL A 85 -17.44 36.24 33.55
CA VAL A 85 -17.62 36.08 35.01
C VAL A 85 -18.70 35.02 35.34
N GLN A 86 -18.22 34.01 36.08
CA GLN A 86 -18.79 33.29 37.24
C GLN A 86 -20.07 32.42 37.16
N ILE A 87 -19.79 31.12 37.33
CA ILE A 87 -20.19 30.24 38.46
C ILE A 87 -21.52 30.57 39.16
N ALA A 88 -22.49 29.68 39.01
CA ALA A 88 -23.48 29.36 40.04
C ALA A 88 -23.91 27.88 39.93
N THR A 89 -23.61 27.11 40.98
CA THR A 89 -24.34 25.87 41.32
C THR A 89 -25.65 26.23 42.03
N PRO A 90 -26.71 25.41 41.90
CA PRO A 90 -27.11 24.65 43.09
C PRO A 90 -27.74 23.25 42.85
N SER A 91 -27.46 22.39 43.83
CA SER A 91 -28.30 21.39 44.53
C SER A 91 -29.25 20.42 43.80
N LEU A 92 -28.83 19.15 43.85
CA LEU A 92 -29.49 18.01 44.50
C LEU A 92 -31.02 18.02 44.65
N VAL A 93 -31.68 17.14 43.88
CA VAL A 93 -32.97 16.55 44.23
C VAL A 93 -32.93 15.05 43.89
N VAL A 94 -33.25 14.21 44.86
CA VAL A 94 -33.55 12.78 44.72
C VAL A 94 -35.01 12.60 45.15
N PRO A 95 -35.82 11.79 44.44
CA PRO A 95 -36.42 10.67 45.16
C PRO A 95 -36.51 9.35 44.38
N SER A 96 -36.59 8.31 45.20
CA SER A 96 -36.66 6.86 45.01
C SER A 96 -37.71 6.28 44.05
N ALA A 97 -37.24 5.21 43.39
CA ALA A 97 -37.80 3.84 43.30
C ALA A 97 -39.29 3.61 43.04
N THR A 98 -39.58 2.90 41.95
CA THR A 98 -40.64 1.89 41.91
C THR A 98 -40.27 0.77 40.93
N THR A 99 -40.08 -0.45 41.45
CA THR A 99 -40.07 -1.72 40.69
C THR A 99 -41.50 -2.18 40.40
N PRO A 100 -41.68 -3.04 39.39
CA PRO A 100 -42.19 -4.36 39.74
C PRO A 100 -41.42 -5.52 39.08
N SER A 101 -41.33 -6.60 39.87
CA SER A 101 -40.96 -7.99 39.53
C SER A 101 -42.28 -8.75 39.28
N MET A 102 -42.46 -9.65 38.32
CA MET A 102 -42.14 -11.09 38.21
C MET A 102 -42.88 -11.52 36.91
N THR A 103 -42.54 -12.57 36.14
CA THR A 103 -42.61 -13.99 36.48
C THR A 103 -42.02 -14.84 35.35
N LEU A 104 -41.34 -15.90 35.74
CA LEU A 104 -40.92 -17.04 34.94
C LEU A 104 -42.14 -17.88 34.52
N SER A 105 -42.16 -18.39 33.28
CA SER A 105 -42.92 -19.60 32.93
C SER A 105 -42.08 -20.49 32.02
N THR A 106 -41.85 -21.69 32.51
CA THR A 106 -41.18 -22.84 31.89
C THR A 106 -42.06 -23.53 30.85
N ALA A 107 -41.49 -23.90 29.69
CA ALA A 107 -41.84 -25.13 28.97
C ALA A 107 -40.78 -25.46 27.88
N GLU A 108 -40.13 -26.61 28.09
CA GLU A 108 -39.57 -27.60 27.14
C GLU A 108 -38.74 -27.20 25.91
N ALA A 109 -37.53 -27.75 25.86
CA ALA A 109 -36.68 -27.87 24.68
C ALA A 109 -37.20 -28.94 23.70
N PRO A 110 -36.88 -28.79 22.39
CA PRO A 110 -36.13 -29.87 21.75
C PRO A 110 -34.91 -29.37 20.96
N ASP A 111 -34.12 -30.37 20.60
CA ASP A 111 -32.73 -30.37 20.20
C ASP A 111 -32.43 -29.90 18.75
N GLU A 112 -31.16 -29.52 18.58
CA GLU A 112 -30.31 -29.13 17.44
C GLU A 112 -30.72 -29.06 15.94
N SER A 113 -30.09 -28.06 15.30
CA SER A 113 -29.46 -28.05 13.95
C SER A 113 -30.23 -27.49 12.73
N THR A 114 -30.14 -26.17 12.52
CA THR A 114 -29.70 -25.45 11.28
C THR A 114 -30.27 -24.02 11.25
N PRO A 115 -29.45 -22.95 11.10
CA PRO A 115 -29.98 -21.61 10.89
C PRO A 115 -30.49 -21.48 9.45
N ASN A 116 -31.81 -21.26 9.31
CA ASN A 116 -32.47 -21.08 8.03
C ASN A 116 -32.11 -19.69 7.45
N PHE A 117 -31.54 -19.66 6.25
CA PHE A 117 -31.17 -18.43 5.53
C PHE A 117 -31.86 -18.39 4.16
N PRO A 118 -32.44 -17.24 3.74
CA PRO A 118 -32.49 -15.95 4.43
C PRO A 118 -33.55 -15.87 5.53
N ALA A 119 -33.29 -15.02 6.54
CA ALA A 119 -34.21 -14.72 7.63
C ALA A 119 -35.63 -14.37 7.14
N MET A 120 -36.64 -14.76 7.92
CA MET A 120 -38.05 -14.69 7.52
C MET A 120 -38.52 -13.26 7.18
N ASN A 121 -37.84 -12.23 7.68
CA ASN A 121 -38.12 -10.81 7.46
C ASN A 121 -36.98 -10.06 6.74
N GLY A 122 -36.07 -10.76 6.03
CA GLY A 122 -34.93 -10.14 5.35
C GLY A 122 -35.29 -9.45 4.02
N PRO A 123 -34.64 -8.33 3.65
CA PRO A 123 -34.90 -7.60 2.39
C PRO A 123 -34.68 -8.43 1.12
N GLN A 124 -33.95 -9.55 1.21
CA GLN A 124 -33.75 -10.52 0.13
C GLN A 124 -35.04 -11.23 -0.31
N ARG A 125 -36.10 -11.27 0.53
CA ARG A 125 -37.39 -11.88 0.20
C ARG A 125 -38.39 -10.87 -0.39
N LEU A 126 -38.19 -9.56 -0.16
CA LEU A 126 -39.05 -8.48 -0.66
C LEU A 126 -38.83 -8.17 -2.16
N ALA A 127 -37.76 -8.68 -2.77
CA ALA A 127 -37.52 -8.55 -4.21
C ALA A 127 -38.32 -9.55 -5.07
N ALA A 128 -39.00 -10.53 -4.46
CA ALA A 128 -39.75 -11.56 -5.19
C ALA A 128 -41.19 -11.14 -5.59
N CYS A 129 -41.61 -9.91 -5.29
CA CYS A 129 -42.91 -9.36 -5.67
C CYS A 129 -42.73 -7.99 -6.35
N SER A 130 -42.17 -7.98 -7.56
CA SER A 130 -42.32 -6.83 -8.46
C SER A 130 -42.62 -7.34 -9.87
N THR A 131 -43.79 -6.98 -10.38
CA THR A 131 -44.34 -7.36 -11.69
C THR A 131 -44.24 -6.24 -12.71
N ASP A 132 -43.24 -5.35 -12.63
CA ASP A 132 -43.08 -4.26 -13.61
C ASP A 132 -42.39 -4.74 -14.91
N PRO A 133 -43.06 -4.73 -16.07
CA PRO A 133 -42.52 -5.23 -17.34
C PRO A 133 -41.46 -4.32 -18.00
N LYS A 134 -41.15 -3.14 -17.44
CA LYS A 134 -40.27 -2.15 -18.12
C LYS A 134 -38.77 -2.24 -17.81
N SER A 135 -38.32 -3.15 -16.95
CA SER A 135 -36.89 -3.37 -16.69
C SER A 135 -36.29 -4.49 -17.56
N ARG A 136 -36.03 -4.20 -18.83
CA ARG A 136 -35.05 -4.93 -19.67
C ARG A 136 -34.23 -3.82 -20.34
N ARG A 137 -32.90 -3.70 -20.19
CA ARG A 137 -31.88 -4.71 -20.50
C ARG A 137 -30.57 -4.43 -19.72
N ARG A 138 -30.32 -5.18 -18.64
CA ARG A 138 -28.95 -5.64 -18.31
C ARG A 138 -28.98 -7.13 -18.61
N ILE A 139 -28.29 -7.58 -19.66
CA ILE A 139 -28.19 -9.00 -19.96
C ILE A 139 -27.37 -9.62 -18.82
N LYS A 140 -28.05 -10.15 -17.82
CA LYS A 140 -27.43 -10.96 -16.76
C LYS A 140 -27.13 -12.31 -17.41
N PHE A 141 -25.88 -12.56 -17.78
CA PHE A 141 -25.45 -13.91 -18.13
C PHE A 141 -25.56 -14.75 -16.86
N ALA A 142 -26.57 -15.61 -16.79
CA ALA A 142 -26.72 -16.52 -15.68
C ALA A 142 -25.60 -17.56 -15.77
N LEU A 143 -24.75 -17.63 -14.75
CA LEU A 143 -23.72 -18.66 -14.61
C LEU A 143 -24.41 -20.03 -14.50
N ALA A 144 -23.77 -21.06 -15.06
CA ALA A 144 -24.26 -22.43 -14.91
C ALA A 144 -24.23 -22.83 -13.41
N PRO A 145 -25.13 -23.73 -12.97
CA PRO A 145 -25.05 -24.29 -11.62
C PRO A 145 -23.63 -24.79 -11.30
N GLY A 146 -23.13 -24.49 -10.10
CA GLY A 146 -21.78 -24.86 -9.66
C GLY A 146 -20.64 -23.94 -10.12
N HIS A 147 -20.94 -22.80 -10.74
CA HIS A 147 -19.94 -21.83 -11.20
C HIS A 147 -20.07 -20.46 -10.53
N SER A 148 -20.58 -20.44 -9.29
CA SER A 148 -20.65 -19.20 -8.51
C SER A 148 -19.26 -18.74 -8.05
N PRO A 149 -19.10 -17.48 -7.59
CA PRO A 149 -17.85 -17.03 -6.97
C PRO A 149 -17.38 -17.90 -5.79
N LEU A 150 -18.32 -18.48 -5.02
CA LEU A 150 -17.98 -19.41 -3.94
C LEU A 150 -17.44 -20.74 -4.47
N ASP A 151 -17.97 -21.20 -5.61
CA ASP A 151 -17.48 -22.43 -6.25
C ASP A 151 -16.08 -22.22 -6.84
N TRP A 152 -15.80 -21.02 -7.38
CA TRP A 152 -14.44 -20.64 -7.78
C TRP A 152 -13.48 -20.66 -6.59
N ALA A 153 -13.85 -20.04 -5.46
CA ALA A 153 -13.02 -20.03 -4.26
C ALA A 153 -12.75 -21.45 -3.71
N ARG A 154 -13.74 -22.35 -3.78
CA ARG A 154 -13.55 -23.77 -3.45
C ARG A 154 -12.57 -24.44 -4.41
N LEU A 155 -12.65 -24.15 -5.70
CA LEU A 155 -11.78 -24.73 -6.71
C LEU A 155 -10.32 -24.27 -6.53
N THR A 156 -10.07 -22.98 -6.31
CA THR A 156 -8.71 -22.45 -6.06
C THR A 156 -8.10 -23.01 -4.77
N ASN A 157 -8.93 -23.33 -3.77
CA ASN A 157 -8.48 -23.92 -2.50
C ASN A 157 -8.40 -25.46 -2.50
N SER A 158 -8.75 -26.11 -3.61
CA SER A 158 -8.78 -27.59 -3.69
C SER A 158 -7.40 -28.24 -3.85
N GLY A 159 -6.35 -27.44 -4.10
CA GLY A 159 -5.01 -27.94 -4.43
C GLY A 159 -4.87 -28.49 -5.85
N LYS A 160 -5.93 -28.38 -6.68
CA LYS A 160 -5.87 -28.71 -8.11
C LYS A 160 -4.94 -27.73 -8.82
N ASP A 161 -4.08 -28.23 -9.70
CA ASP A 161 -3.26 -27.34 -10.55
C ASP A 161 -4.14 -26.63 -11.59
N LEU A 162 -4.29 -25.31 -11.42
CA LEU A 162 -5.03 -24.44 -12.32
C LEU A 162 -4.11 -23.68 -13.29
N ARG A 163 -2.78 -23.83 -13.16
CA ARG A 163 -1.78 -23.21 -14.05
C ARG A 163 -1.59 -24.08 -15.28
N GLY A 164 -1.55 -25.40 -15.11
CA GLY A 164 -1.36 -26.34 -16.22
C GLY A 164 0.07 -26.32 -16.78
N VAL A 165 1.04 -25.82 -16.00
CA VAL A 165 2.48 -25.79 -16.35
C VAL A 165 3.29 -26.32 -15.16
N PRO A 166 4.42 -27.02 -15.41
CA PRO A 166 5.22 -27.64 -14.34
C PRO A 166 5.95 -26.63 -13.46
N SER A 167 6.19 -25.41 -13.95
CA SER A 167 6.85 -24.33 -13.21
C SER A 167 6.45 -22.97 -13.78
N ILE A 168 6.62 -21.92 -12.98
CA ILE A 168 6.37 -20.54 -13.40
C ILE A 168 7.49 -20.12 -14.37
N GLY A 169 7.12 -19.65 -15.56
CA GLY A 169 8.05 -19.34 -16.65
C GLY A 169 8.00 -17.90 -17.17
N ARG A 170 8.78 -17.64 -18.23
CA ARG A 170 8.71 -16.43 -19.07
C ARG A 170 8.14 -16.80 -20.42
N PHE A 171 7.22 -15.99 -20.94
CA PHE A 171 6.52 -16.28 -22.19
C PHE A 171 6.44 -15.04 -23.06
N THR A 172 6.76 -15.16 -24.34
CA THR A 172 6.55 -14.09 -25.33
C THR A 172 5.07 -13.94 -25.67
N LEU A 173 4.69 -12.84 -26.30
CA LEU A 173 3.34 -12.71 -26.88
C LEU A 173 3.06 -13.79 -27.94
N THR A 174 4.09 -14.30 -28.61
CA THR A 174 3.98 -15.40 -29.58
C THR A 174 3.61 -16.70 -28.89
N ASP A 175 4.21 -16.99 -27.73
CA ASP A 175 3.86 -18.16 -26.91
C ASP A 175 2.42 -18.04 -26.44
N VAL A 176 2.05 -16.90 -25.85
CA VAL A 176 0.67 -16.66 -25.38
C VAL A 176 -0.34 -16.81 -26.52
N LYS A 177 -0.02 -16.35 -27.74
CA LYS A 177 -0.92 -16.41 -28.91
C LYS A 177 -1.33 -17.83 -29.30
N ALA A 178 -0.53 -18.85 -28.98
CA ALA A 178 -0.89 -20.24 -29.22
C ALA A 178 -2.08 -20.71 -28.34
N HIS A 179 -2.25 -20.12 -27.16
CA HIS A 179 -3.26 -20.47 -26.16
C HIS A 179 -4.51 -19.60 -26.32
N ASN A 180 -5.28 -19.85 -27.39
CA ASN A 180 -6.42 -19.03 -27.81
C ASN A 180 -7.76 -19.79 -27.95
N LYS A 181 -7.85 -21.01 -27.41
CA LYS A 181 -9.04 -21.87 -27.52
C LYS A 181 -9.70 -22.07 -26.16
N PRO A 182 -11.01 -22.36 -26.07
CA PRO A 182 -11.69 -22.55 -24.79
C PRO A 182 -11.07 -23.62 -23.88
N GLU A 183 -10.43 -24.63 -24.46
CA GLU A 183 -9.76 -25.72 -23.73
C GLU A 183 -8.29 -25.40 -23.39
N ASP A 184 -7.75 -24.31 -23.95
CA ASP A 184 -6.38 -23.84 -23.77
C ASP A 184 -6.31 -22.32 -24.07
N ALA A 185 -6.69 -21.53 -23.06
CA ALA A 185 -6.83 -20.08 -23.13
C ALA A 185 -5.90 -19.40 -22.13
N TRP A 186 -4.91 -18.67 -22.61
CA TRP A 186 -4.06 -17.79 -21.79
C TRP A 186 -4.29 -16.33 -22.16
N THR A 187 -3.99 -15.43 -21.21
CA THR A 187 -4.00 -13.98 -21.46
C THR A 187 -2.90 -13.31 -20.66
N VAL A 188 -2.47 -12.13 -21.12
CA VAL A 188 -1.61 -11.24 -20.33
C VAL A 188 -2.44 -10.15 -19.69
N LEU A 189 -2.23 -9.94 -18.39
CA LEU A 189 -2.74 -8.80 -17.64
C LEU A 189 -1.57 -8.14 -16.90
N ASN A 190 -1.29 -6.88 -17.23
CA ASN A 190 -0.21 -6.07 -16.65
C ASN A 190 1.15 -6.79 -16.60
N GLY A 191 1.52 -7.47 -17.70
CA GLY A 191 2.81 -8.17 -17.82
C GLY A 191 2.87 -9.54 -17.11
N VAL A 192 1.77 -10.01 -16.51
CA VAL A 192 1.67 -11.35 -15.94
C VAL A 192 0.82 -12.23 -16.87
N VAL A 193 1.26 -13.46 -17.10
CA VAL A 193 0.59 -14.43 -17.97
C VAL A 193 -0.25 -15.35 -17.10
N TYR A 194 -1.55 -15.44 -17.41
CA TYR A 194 -2.51 -16.26 -16.70
C TYR A 194 -3.13 -17.30 -17.63
N ASN A 195 -3.25 -18.54 -17.15
CA ASN A 195 -4.10 -19.56 -17.75
C ASN A 195 -5.56 -19.33 -17.32
N ILE A 196 -6.36 -18.71 -18.19
CA ILE A 196 -7.76 -18.38 -17.91
C ILE A 196 -8.72 -19.52 -18.22
N THR A 197 -8.26 -20.62 -18.84
CA THR A 197 -9.04 -21.83 -19.15
C THR A 197 -9.95 -22.29 -17.99
N PRO A 198 -9.45 -22.54 -16.76
CA PRO A 198 -10.29 -23.00 -15.67
C PRO A 198 -11.31 -21.96 -15.21
N TYR A 199 -11.06 -20.68 -15.47
CA TYR A 199 -11.90 -19.57 -15.02
C TYR A 199 -13.01 -19.22 -16.02
N LEU A 200 -12.91 -19.65 -17.29
CA LEU A 200 -13.90 -19.33 -18.33
C LEU A 200 -15.37 -19.53 -17.88
N PRO A 201 -15.77 -20.70 -17.33
CA PRO A 201 -17.17 -20.93 -16.98
C PRO A 201 -17.60 -20.18 -15.70
N PHE A 202 -16.66 -19.62 -14.95
CA PHE A 202 -16.89 -18.80 -13.75
C PHE A 202 -16.94 -17.30 -14.05
N HIS A 203 -16.58 -16.88 -15.27
CA HIS A 203 -16.54 -15.47 -15.64
C HIS A 203 -17.95 -14.84 -15.68
N PRO A 204 -18.26 -13.83 -14.84
CA PRO A 204 -19.62 -13.26 -14.77
C PRO A 204 -20.10 -12.57 -16.06
N GLY A 205 -19.16 -12.12 -16.91
CA GLY A 205 -19.46 -11.58 -18.24
C GLY A 205 -19.71 -12.65 -19.31
N GLY A 206 -19.61 -13.93 -18.95
CA GLY A 206 -19.73 -15.08 -19.85
C GLY A 206 -18.42 -15.44 -20.56
N GLU A 207 -18.28 -16.72 -20.94
CA GLU A 207 -17.08 -17.26 -21.60
C GLU A 207 -16.70 -16.49 -22.86
N LYS A 208 -17.71 -16.09 -23.66
CA LYS A 208 -17.49 -15.37 -24.92
C LYS A 208 -16.77 -14.04 -24.74
N GLU A 209 -17.01 -13.32 -23.64
CA GLU A 209 -16.38 -12.02 -23.40
C GLU A 209 -14.93 -12.17 -22.93
N ILE A 210 -14.65 -13.09 -22.00
CA ILE A 210 -13.28 -13.34 -21.53
C ILE A 210 -12.41 -13.96 -22.63
N MET A 211 -12.99 -14.78 -23.52
CA MET A 211 -12.28 -15.33 -24.68
C MET A 211 -11.79 -14.27 -25.67
N ARG A 212 -12.28 -13.01 -25.60
CA ARG A 212 -11.73 -11.90 -26.40
C ARG A 212 -10.32 -11.53 -25.97
N CYS A 213 -9.92 -11.87 -24.74
CA CYS A 213 -8.58 -11.70 -24.20
C CYS A 213 -7.68 -12.93 -24.42
N ALA A 214 -8.23 -14.06 -24.86
CA ALA A 214 -7.44 -15.27 -25.08
C ALA A 214 -6.42 -15.08 -26.20
N GLY A 215 -5.21 -15.60 -25.98
CA GLY A 215 -4.09 -15.53 -26.91
C GLY A 215 -3.47 -14.15 -27.11
N ARG A 216 -3.69 -13.18 -26.21
CA ARG A 216 -3.21 -11.81 -26.37
C ARG A 216 -3.02 -11.09 -25.04
N ASP A 217 -2.45 -9.89 -25.12
CA ASP A 217 -2.49 -8.93 -24.02
C ASP A 217 -3.90 -8.37 -23.84
N GLY A 218 -4.57 -8.85 -22.81
CA GLY A 218 -5.92 -8.47 -22.42
C GLY A 218 -5.97 -7.22 -21.56
N THR A 219 -4.84 -6.66 -21.15
CA THR A 219 -4.75 -5.56 -20.15
C THR A 219 -5.65 -4.40 -20.49
N ARG A 220 -5.60 -3.91 -21.74
CA ARG A 220 -6.44 -2.78 -22.17
C ARG A 220 -7.92 -3.13 -22.15
N LEU A 221 -8.29 -4.31 -22.64
CA LEU A 221 -9.69 -4.74 -22.70
C LEU A 221 -10.26 -4.98 -21.30
N PHE A 222 -9.46 -5.59 -20.43
CA PHE A 222 -9.76 -5.74 -19.02
C PHE A 222 -9.95 -4.38 -18.36
N ASN A 223 -9.03 -3.42 -18.56
CA ASN A 223 -9.11 -2.09 -17.96
C ASN A 223 -10.26 -1.22 -18.50
N LEU A 224 -10.87 -1.56 -19.63
CA LEU A 224 -12.06 -0.87 -20.12
C LEU A 224 -13.33 -1.26 -19.35
N THR A 225 -13.42 -2.52 -18.91
CA THR A 225 -14.66 -3.09 -18.35
C THR A 225 -14.52 -3.42 -16.87
N HIS A 226 -13.34 -3.86 -16.45
CA HIS A 226 -13.05 -4.50 -15.16
C HIS A 226 -11.84 -3.88 -14.45
N LYS A 227 -11.49 -2.61 -14.74
CA LYS A 227 -10.33 -1.90 -14.14
C LYS A 227 -10.20 -2.07 -12.62
N TRP A 228 -11.33 -2.29 -11.95
CA TRP A 228 -11.47 -2.34 -10.49
C TRP A 228 -11.49 -3.77 -9.92
N VAL A 229 -11.49 -4.80 -10.78
CA VAL A 229 -11.49 -6.20 -10.35
C VAL A 229 -10.05 -6.63 -10.05
N ASN A 230 -9.82 -7.17 -8.85
CA ASN A 230 -8.53 -7.72 -8.45
C ASN A 230 -8.29 -9.08 -9.10
N TYR A 231 -7.93 -9.06 -10.38
CA TYR A 231 -7.61 -10.27 -11.13
C TYR A 231 -6.36 -10.97 -10.59
N GLU A 232 -5.43 -10.25 -9.94
CA GLU A 232 -4.20 -10.83 -9.39
C GLU A 232 -4.50 -11.83 -8.27
N TYR A 233 -5.43 -11.47 -7.39
CA TYR A 233 -5.92 -12.38 -6.35
C TYR A 233 -6.79 -13.49 -6.94
N MET A 234 -7.76 -13.11 -7.79
CA MET A 234 -8.74 -14.04 -8.36
C MET A 234 -8.09 -15.13 -9.23
N LEU A 235 -7.04 -14.79 -9.97
CA LEU A 235 -6.33 -15.66 -10.90
C LEU A 235 -4.95 -16.07 -10.37
N LYS A 236 -4.66 -15.87 -9.09
CA LYS A 236 -3.36 -16.20 -8.49
C LYS A 236 -2.93 -17.64 -8.79
N GLU A 237 -3.84 -18.59 -8.56
CA GLU A 237 -3.60 -20.01 -8.80
C GLU A 237 -3.60 -20.38 -10.29
N CYS A 238 -3.93 -19.43 -11.17
CA CYS A 238 -3.87 -19.56 -12.63
C CYS A 238 -2.61 -18.95 -13.24
N GLN A 239 -1.72 -18.35 -12.43
CA GLN A 239 -0.52 -17.70 -12.94
C GLN A 239 0.46 -18.73 -13.53
N VAL A 240 0.71 -18.63 -14.83
CA VAL A 240 1.70 -19.48 -15.51
C VAL A 240 3.07 -18.84 -15.56
N GLY A 241 3.16 -17.50 -15.55
CA GLY A 241 4.43 -16.83 -15.76
C GLY A 241 4.33 -15.33 -15.92
N PHE A 242 5.41 -14.76 -16.47
CA PHE A 242 5.52 -13.34 -16.80
C PHE A 242 5.67 -13.17 -18.31
N LEU A 243 5.11 -12.09 -18.84
CA LEU A 243 5.26 -11.74 -20.23
C LEU A 243 6.70 -11.29 -20.44
N ASP A 244 7.43 -12.04 -21.25
CA ASP A 244 8.66 -11.58 -21.87
C ASP A 244 8.25 -10.69 -23.03
N THR A 245 8.12 -9.39 -22.75
CA THR A 245 8.06 -8.41 -23.83
C THR A 245 9.38 -8.56 -24.56
N GLU A 246 9.38 -9.09 -25.79
CA GLU A 246 10.62 -9.08 -26.58
C GLU A 246 11.23 -7.68 -26.48
N HIS A 247 12.55 -7.68 -26.25
CA HIS A 247 13.30 -6.78 -25.37
C HIS A 247 13.26 -7.20 -23.90
N THR A 248 13.84 -8.37 -23.63
CA THR A 248 14.89 -8.45 -22.62
C THR A 248 15.59 -7.09 -22.60
N PRO A 249 15.67 -6.34 -21.48
CA PRO A 249 16.60 -5.23 -21.44
C PRO A 249 17.94 -5.87 -21.81
N THR A 250 18.40 -5.58 -23.04
CA THR A 250 19.72 -5.95 -23.52
C THR A 250 20.60 -5.57 -22.37
N MET A 251 21.31 -6.56 -21.78
CA MET A 251 22.08 -6.40 -20.55
C MET A 251 22.63 -4.99 -20.57
N THR A 252 22.07 -4.09 -19.75
CA THR A 252 22.55 -2.71 -19.83
C THR A 252 24.03 -2.84 -19.58
N PRO A 253 24.88 -2.24 -20.43
CA PRO A 253 26.31 -2.38 -20.24
C PRO A 253 26.62 -2.11 -18.76
N LYS A 254 27.53 -2.91 -18.21
CA LYS A 254 27.94 -2.85 -16.80
C LYS A 254 28.35 -1.43 -16.38
N TYR A 255 28.56 -0.53 -17.33
CA TYR A 255 28.82 0.88 -17.14
C TYR A 255 27.84 1.69 -17.99
N PRO A 256 27.42 2.88 -17.52
CA PRO A 256 26.59 3.76 -18.32
C PRO A 256 27.40 4.34 -19.49
N SER A 257 26.72 4.64 -20.60
CA SER A 257 27.32 5.29 -21.78
C SER A 257 27.38 6.81 -21.67
N LYS A 258 26.71 7.40 -20.67
CA LYS A 258 26.69 8.81 -20.32
C LYS A 258 26.47 8.96 -18.82
N MET A 259 26.86 10.09 -18.24
CA MET A 259 26.55 10.36 -16.84
C MET A 259 25.04 10.48 -16.63
N PRO A 260 24.48 9.95 -15.52
CA PRO A 260 23.07 10.11 -15.23
C PRO A 260 22.73 11.58 -14.96
N ALA A 261 21.59 12.04 -15.44
CA ALA A 261 21.10 13.40 -15.17
C ALA A 261 20.11 13.43 -13.99
N THR A 262 19.51 12.29 -13.65
CA THR A 262 18.44 12.20 -12.65
C THR A 262 18.67 11.03 -11.69
N ILE A 263 18.50 11.31 -10.39
CA ILE A 263 18.65 10.34 -9.30
C ILE A 263 17.35 10.30 -8.50
N PHE A 264 16.80 9.10 -8.34
CA PHE A 264 15.67 8.82 -7.46
C PHE A 264 16.15 8.06 -6.23
N LEU A 265 15.75 8.53 -5.05
CA LEU A 265 16.11 7.93 -3.77
C LEU A 265 14.85 7.44 -3.05
N ASP A 266 14.82 6.19 -2.61
CA ASP A 266 13.89 5.84 -1.53
C ASP A 266 14.21 6.62 -0.26
N SER A 267 13.20 6.88 0.56
CA SER A 267 13.43 7.56 1.85
C SER A 267 14.02 6.62 2.87
N GLY A 268 13.49 5.39 2.95
CA GLY A 268 13.79 4.45 4.00
C GLY A 268 14.85 3.44 3.65
N GLY A 269 15.75 3.15 4.58
CA GLY A 269 16.87 2.24 4.31
C GLY A 269 17.92 2.82 3.35
N VAL A 270 17.70 4.03 2.83
CA VAL A 270 18.63 4.76 1.94
C VAL A 270 19.07 6.07 2.59
N ILE A 271 18.13 6.97 2.90
CA ILE A 271 18.43 8.26 3.53
C ILE A 271 18.27 8.15 5.04
N ASN A 272 17.17 7.54 5.47
CA ASN A 272 16.76 7.43 6.85
C ASN A 272 16.78 5.96 7.30
N ASP A 273 17.40 5.70 8.44
CA ASP A 273 17.63 4.38 9.01
C ASP A 273 16.38 3.89 9.72
N ASN A 274 15.90 2.79 9.19
CA ASN A 274 14.74 2.06 9.65
C ASN A 274 14.88 1.58 11.08
N SER A 275 16.03 1.00 11.39
CA SER A 275 16.32 0.42 12.71
C SER A 275 16.37 1.49 13.81
N LEU A 276 16.77 2.71 13.46
CA LEU A 276 16.86 3.82 14.40
C LEU A 276 15.56 4.60 14.53
N ARG A 277 14.74 4.64 13.47
CA ARG A 277 13.50 5.40 13.51
C ARG A 277 12.47 4.76 14.42
N ALA A 278 12.12 3.49 14.21
CA ALA A 278 11.02 2.85 14.93
C ALA A 278 11.13 2.94 16.47
N PRO A 279 12.30 2.73 17.09
CA PRO A 279 12.44 2.84 18.54
C PRO A 279 12.18 4.25 19.12
N GLN A 280 12.29 5.30 18.31
CA GLN A 280 12.04 6.68 18.76
C GLN A 280 10.54 7.03 18.81
N TRP A 281 9.70 6.33 18.04
CA TRP A 281 8.28 6.66 17.91
C TRP A 281 7.50 6.58 19.23
N PRO A 282 7.59 5.51 20.04
CA PRO A 282 6.84 5.43 21.29
C PRO A 282 7.09 6.63 22.21
N ARG A 283 8.34 7.11 22.25
CA ARG A 283 8.71 8.31 23.02
C ARG A 283 7.97 9.55 22.52
N TYR A 284 8.05 9.87 21.22
CA TYR A 284 7.44 11.09 20.69
C TYR A 284 5.91 11.06 20.75
N LEU A 285 5.31 9.89 20.60
CA LEU A 285 3.88 9.71 20.80
C LEU A 285 3.48 9.91 22.26
N GLY A 286 4.29 9.39 23.19
CA GLY A 286 4.13 9.65 24.62
C GLY A 286 4.31 11.13 24.98
N GLU A 287 5.15 11.87 24.28
CA GLU A 287 5.31 13.32 24.48
C GLU A 287 4.10 14.10 23.92
N PHE A 288 3.58 13.71 22.74
CA PHE A 288 2.56 14.48 22.03
C PHE A 288 1.13 14.18 22.48
N LEU A 289 0.73 12.92 22.54
CA LEU A 289 -0.68 12.54 22.75
C LEU A 289 -1.28 13.08 24.07
N PRO A 290 -0.55 13.13 25.21
CA PRO A 290 -1.02 13.79 26.43
C PRO A 290 -1.38 15.27 26.29
N THR A 291 -0.78 15.96 25.32
CA THR A 291 -1.01 17.39 25.06
C THR A 291 -2.26 17.65 24.22
N THR A 292 -2.86 16.58 23.69
CA THR A 292 -4.08 16.65 22.88
C THR A 292 -5.34 16.52 23.73
N VAL A 293 -6.51 16.61 23.10
CA VAL A 293 -7.81 16.32 23.73
C VAL A 293 -7.90 14.92 24.34
N LEU A 294 -7.04 13.98 23.90
CA LEU A 294 -7.02 12.63 24.45
C LEU A 294 -6.46 12.55 25.87
N GLY A 295 -5.66 13.52 26.32
CA GLY A 295 -5.08 13.55 27.67
C GLY A 295 -4.28 12.29 28.03
N GLY A 296 -4.28 11.89 29.31
CA GLY A 296 -3.56 10.70 29.79
C GLY A 296 -2.07 10.95 30.05
N THR A 297 -1.28 9.90 30.20
CA THR A 297 0.16 10.00 30.50
C THR A 297 1.02 9.53 29.35
N ALA A 298 2.26 10.03 29.30
CA ALA A 298 3.23 9.64 28.27
C ALA A 298 3.50 8.13 28.25
N GLN A 299 3.53 7.50 29.43
CA GLN A 299 3.77 6.07 29.58
C GLN A 299 2.64 5.25 28.95
N VAL A 300 1.38 5.66 29.14
CA VAL A 300 0.21 4.96 28.59
C VAL A 300 0.26 4.97 27.06
N TRP A 301 0.48 6.13 26.45
CA TRP A 301 0.52 6.22 24.98
C TRP A 301 1.76 5.56 24.37
N SER A 302 2.92 5.67 25.03
CA SER A 302 4.12 4.93 24.59
C SER A 302 3.87 3.42 24.61
N ALA A 303 3.26 2.89 25.67
CA ALA A 303 2.96 1.46 25.79
C ALA A 303 1.89 1.01 24.77
N ALA A 304 0.83 1.79 24.61
CA ALA A 304 -0.22 1.51 23.62
C ALA A 304 0.36 1.39 22.20
N ASN A 305 1.29 2.27 21.82
CA ASN A 305 1.90 2.21 20.49
C ASN A 305 2.68 0.92 20.29
N ILE A 306 3.46 0.51 21.29
CA ILE A 306 4.24 -0.73 21.24
C ILE A 306 3.32 -1.94 21.05
N GLU A 307 2.17 -1.96 21.70
CA GLU A 307 1.19 -3.06 21.59
C GLU A 307 0.48 -3.07 20.23
N VAL A 308 0.02 -1.91 19.76
CA VAL A 308 -0.83 -1.80 18.56
C VAL A 308 -0.05 -1.94 17.27
N VAL A 309 1.21 -1.45 17.22
CA VAL A 309 1.94 -1.29 15.96
C VAL A 309 2.14 -2.61 15.21
N LYS A 310 2.45 -3.71 15.91
CA LYS A 310 2.76 -5.00 15.26
C LYS A 310 1.52 -5.70 14.65
N PRO A 311 0.40 -5.88 15.38
CA PRO A 311 -0.83 -6.42 14.79
C PRO A 311 -1.45 -5.53 13.73
N PHE A 312 -1.28 -4.21 13.84
CA PHE A 312 -1.78 -3.26 12.86
C PHE A 312 -1.17 -3.49 11.47
N PHE A 313 0.15 -3.69 11.38
CA PHE A 313 0.82 -3.89 10.09
C PHE A 313 0.59 -5.26 9.46
N SER A 314 0.28 -6.30 10.25
CA SER A 314 -0.01 -7.63 9.68
C SER A 314 -1.31 -7.65 8.86
N ARG A 315 -2.22 -6.70 9.10
CA ARG A 315 -3.53 -6.60 8.43
C ARG A 315 -3.59 -5.58 7.31
N TRP A 316 -2.46 -4.97 6.97
CA TRP A 316 -2.32 -3.95 5.93
C TRP A 316 -3.10 -4.24 4.63
N HIS A 317 -3.01 -5.47 4.12
CA HIS A 317 -3.64 -5.86 2.86
C HIS A 317 -5.18 -5.75 2.92
N GLU A 318 -5.77 -5.97 4.09
CA GLU A 318 -7.21 -5.81 4.31
C GLU A 318 -7.61 -4.33 4.18
N TYR A 319 -6.84 -3.43 4.79
CA TYR A 319 -7.08 -1.98 4.72
C TYR A 319 -6.91 -1.45 3.29
N MET A 320 -5.92 -1.99 2.55
CA MET A 320 -5.70 -1.65 1.16
C MET A 320 -6.86 -2.09 0.26
N THR A 321 -7.38 -3.29 0.50
CA THR A 321 -8.55 -3.79 -0.22
C THR A 321 -9.76 -2.88 0.02
N GLN A 322 -10.02 -2.50 1.27
CA GLN A 322 -11.09 -1.56 1.62
C GLN A 322 -10.90 -0.19 0.96
N ALA A 323 -9.69 0.37 0.98
CA ALA A 323 -9.43 1.66 0.35
C ALA A 323 -9.72 1.65 -1.16
N ILE A 324 -9.38 0.55 -1.85
CA ILE A 324 -9.69 0.35 -3.27
C ILE A 324 -11.20 0.30 -3.49
N GLU A 325 -11.92 -0.44 -2.65
CA GLU A 325 -13.38 -0.56 -2.72
C GLU A 325 -14.06 0.81 -2.53
N LEU A 326 -13.66 1.56 -1.49
CA LEU A 326 -14.19 2.90 -1.22
C LEU A 326 -13.90 3.88 -2.36
N ALA A 327 -12.66 3.93 -2.85
CA ALA A 327 -12.28 4.82 -3.96
C ALA A 327 -13.10 4.51 -5.22
N THR A 328 -13.33 3.23 -5.48
CA THR A 328 -14.13 2.75 -6.62
C THR A 328 -15.59 3.17 -6.48
N GLN A 329 -16.15 3.05 -5.27
CA GLN A 329 -17.52 3.45 -5.00
C GLN A 329 -17.73 4.96 -5.19
N VAL A 330 -16.87 5.80 -4.58
CA VAL A 330 -16.94 7.26 -4.73
C VAL A 330 -16.80 7.67 -6.20
N GLN A 331 -15.88 7.03 -6.93
CA GLN A 331 -15.71 7.28 -8.35
C GLN A 331 -16.96 6.92 -9.18
N ALA A 332 -17.63 5.81 -8.84
CA ALA A 332 -18.85 5.37 -9.52
C ALA A 332 -20.03 6.31 -9.22
N GLU A 333 -20.15 6.79 -7.99
CA GLU A 333 -21.17 7.76 -7.56
C GLU A 333 -20.97 9.13 -8.24
N ALA A 334 -19.74 9.62 -8.33
CA ALA A 334 -19.42 10.86 -9.04
C ALA A 334 -19.77 10.78 -10.55
N ILE A 335 -19.48 9.64 -11.18
CA ILE A 335 -19.86 9.38 -12.58
C ILE A 335 -21.38 9.34 -12.74
N ALA A 336 -22.08 8.66 -11.82
CA ALA A 336 -23.55 8.59 -11.83
C ALA A 336 -24.21 9.96 -11.62
N ALA A 337 -23.57 10.85 -10.87
CA ALA A 337 -24.01 12.23 -10.64
C ALA A 337 -23.69 13.18 -11.81
N GLY A 338 -23.06 12.72 -12.89
CA GLY A 338 -22.76 13.53 -14.06
C GLY A 338 -21.64 14.56 -13.87
N GLN A 339 -20.81 14.41 -12.83
CA GLN A 339 -19.67 15.30 -12.59
C GLN A 339 -18.56 14.99 -13.61
N ASP A 340 -18.20 16.00 -14.44
CA ASP A 340 -17.11 15.86 -15.41
C ASP A 340 -15.75 15.81 -14.71
N ARG A 341 -14.84 14.98 -15.22
CA ARG A 341 -13.52 14.68 -14.62
C ARG A 341 -12.57 15.87 -14.58
N ARG A 342 -12.90 16.99 -15.24
CA ARG A 342 -11.97 18.11 -15.48
C ARG A 342 -12.19 19.32 -14.59
N THR A 343 -13.24 19.37 -13.77
CA THR A 343 -13.68 20.63 -13.13
C THR A 343 -13.69 20.61 -11.61
N VAL A 344 -13.08 19.64 -10.94
CA VAL A 344 -13.05 19.61 -9.46
C VAL A 344 -11.61 19.64 -8.95
N GLU A 345 -11.09 20.84 -8.69
CA GLU A 345 -9.83 21.00 -7.97
C GLU A 345 -9.99 20.58 -6.49
N GLY A 346 -9.05 19.78 -6.01
CA GLY A 346 -8.79 19.51 -4.59
C GLY A 346 -9.65 18.42 -3.92
N GLY A 347 -10.97 18.47 -4.07
CA GLY A 347 -11.90 17.60 -3.30
C GLY A 347 -12.10 16.19 -3.88
N LEU A 348 -12.43 16.11 -5.18
CA LEU A 348 -12.71 14.83 -5.86
C LEU A 348 -11.45 13.99 -6.10
N ASP A 349 -10.29 14.64 -6.25
CA ASP A 349 -9.00 13.96 -6.43
C ASP A 349 -8.64 13.16 -5.18
N LYS A 350 -8.77 13.75 -3.97
CA LYS A 350 -8.56 13.03 -2.71
C LYS A 350 -9.59 11.92 -2.49
N ALA A 351 -10.85 12.18 -2.80
CA ALA A 351 -11.95 11.23 -2.59
C ALA A 351 -11.91 10.02 -3.54
N THR A 352 -11.09 10.06 -4.61
CA THR A 352 -10.86 8.93 -5.53
C THR A 352 -9.40 8.44 -5.51
N ASN A 353 -8.54 9.08 -4.74
CA ASN A 353 -7.16 8.68 -4.53
C ASN A 353 -7.12 7.52 -3.54
N VAL A 354 -6.84 6.34 -4.07
CA VAL A 354 -6.81 5.09 -3.29
C VAL A 354 -5.82 5.20 -2.14
N TYR A 355 -4.66 5.82 -2.38
CA TYR A 355 -3.64 5.98 -1.35
C TYR A 355 -4.10 6.95 -0.26
N TRP A 356 -4.74 8.05 -0.63
CA TRP A 356 -5.24 9.03 0.35
C TRP A 356 -6.30 8.39 1.28
N ILE A 357 -7.24 7.65 0.70
CA ILE A 357 -8.27 6.90 1.46
C ILE A 357 -7.59 5.88 2.37
N PHE A 358 -6.63 5.14 1.81
CA PHE A 358 -5.86 4.16 2.54
C PHE A 358 -5.16 4.80 3.76
N GLU A 359 -4.45 5.92 3.56
CA GLU A 359 -3.71 6.63 4.61
C GLU A 359 -4.64 7.10 5.73
N ARG A 360 -5.81 7.59 5.38
CA ARG A 360 -6.82 8.00 6.34
C ARG A 360 -7.37 6.82 7.15
N LEU A 361 -7.72 5.71 6.48
CA LEU A 361 -8.23 4.49 7.14
C LEU A 361 -7.21 3.93 8.13
N GLN A 362 -5.94 3.84 7.73
CA GLN A 362 -4.90 3.32 8.60
C GLN A 362 -4.72 4.19 9.85
N LEU A 363 -4.70 5.52 9.73
CA LEU A 363 -4.48 6.42 10.86
C LEU A 363 -5.65 6.37 11.85
N LEU A 364 -6.88 6.30 11.33
CA LEU A 364 -8.09 6.14 12.13
C LEU A 364 -8.11 4.83 12.91
N ILE A 365 -7.77 3.72 12.26
CA ILE A 365 -7.72 2.41 12.91
C ILE A 365 -6.63 2.40 13.98
N TRP A 366 -5.45 2.93 13.65
CA TRP A 366 -4.33 3.01 14.58
C TRP A 366 -4.71 3.80 15.83
N ILE A 367 -5.24 5.02 15.70
CA ILE A 367 -5.58 5.83 16.88
C ILE A 367 -6.74 5.25 17.70
N LYS A 368 -7.72 4.59 17.05
CA LYS A 368 -8.81 3.92 17.76
C LYS A 368 -8.31 2.72 18.57
N GLU A 369 -7.42 1.91 18.01
CA GLU A 369 -6.79 0.81 18.74
C GLU A 369 -5.87 1.31 19.86
N MET A 370 -5.14 2.38 19.62
CA MET A 370 -4.36 3.06 20.66
C MET A 370 -5.24 3.49 21.83
N CYS A 371 -6.40 4.10 21.55
CA CYS A 371 -7.35 4.51 22.57
C CYS A 371 -7.94 3.29 23.32
N ARG A 372 -8.27 2.20 22.60
CA ARG A 372 -8.76 0.96 23.21
C ARG A 372 -7.73 0.35 24.18
N VAL A 373 -6.45 0.35 23.84
CA VAL A 373 -5.37 -0.14 24.71
C VAL A 373 -5.11 0.82 25.87
N ALA A 374 -5.23 2.13 25.65
CA ALA A 374 -5.04 3.15 26.69
C ALA A 374 -6.19 3.22 27.71
N ALA A 375 -7.42 2.88 27.30
CA ALA A 375 -8.63 3.10 28.10
C ALA A 375 -8.61 2.48 29.52
N PRO A 376 -8.10 1.25 29.74
CA PRO A 376 -7.99 0.70 31.10
C PRO A 376 -7.10 1.51 32.04
N HIS A 377 -6.19 2.33 31.48
CA HIS A 377 -5.25 3.17 32.21
C HIS A 377 -5.60 4.66 32.13
N HIS A 378 -6.71 5.01 31.46
CA HIS A 378 -7.23 6.36 31.30
C HIS A 378 -8.77 6.37 31.43
N PRO A 379 -9.30 6.39 32.67
CA PRO A 379 -10.72 6.12 32.96
C PRO A 379 -11.74 7.06 32.28
N GLU A 380 -11.33 8.27 31.89
CA GLU A 380 -12.20 9.24 31.22
C GLU A 380 -12.20 9.09 29.69
N LEU A 381 -11.26 8.32 29.14
CA LEU A 381 -11.06 8.19 27.70
C LEU A 381 -12.31 7.60 27.01
N GLU A 382 -12.77 6.42 27.44
CA GLU A 382 -13.96 5.79 26.84
C GLU A 382 -15.27 6.44 27.29
N SER A 383 -15.34 6.90 28.54
CA SER A 383 -16.59 7.33 29.15
C SER A 383 -16.99 8.77 28.82
N LYS A 384 -16.03 9.63 28.48
CA LYS A 384 -16.26 11.07 28.26
C LYS A 384 -15.59 11.60 27.00
N ILE A 385 -14.32 11.28 26.79
CA ILE A 385 -13.52 11.89 25.72
C ILE A 385 -13.90 11.33 24.35
N LEU A 386 -13.80 10.02 24.14
CA LEU A 386 -14.10 9.39 22.85
C LEU A 386 -15.53 9.67 22.34
N PRO A 387 -16.60 9.65 23.19
CA PRO A 387 -17.94 10.02 22.75
C PRO A 387 -18.09 11.47 22.27
N SER A 388 -17.17 12.36 22.65
CA SER A 388 -17.18 13.77 22.25
C SER A 388 -16.45 14.05 20.94
N LEU A 389 -15.73 13.07 20.40
CA LEU A 389 -14.89 13.23 19.22
C LEU A 389 -15.52 12.54 18.01
N THR A 390 -15.44 13.22 16.86
CA THR A 390 -15.73 12.60 15.57
C THR A 390 -14.52 11.80 15.08
N ASP A 391 -14.72 10.97 14.05
CA ASP A 391 -13.59 10.35 13.36
C ASP A 391 -12.68 11.39 12.70
N ASP A 392 -13.21 12.52 12.21
CA ASP A 392 -12.37 13.59 11.68
C ASP A 392 -11.44 14.18 12.74
N ASP A 393 -11.94 14.38 13.96
CA ASP A 393 -11.13 14.83 15.09
C ASP A 393 -10.04 13.81 15.43
N LEU A 394 -10.41 12.52 15.52
CA LEU A 394 -9.46 11.44 15.79
C LEU A 394 -8.39 11.30 14.70
N HIS A 395 -8.80 11.41 13.43
CA HIS A 395 -7.87 11.41 12.30
C HIS A 395 -6.90 12.59 12.40
N GLN A 396 -7.39 13.80 12.72
CA GLN A 396 -6.55 14.98 12.85
C GLN A 396 -5.54 14.83 14.00
N VAL A 397 -5.96 14.27 15.13
CA VAL A 397 -5.05 13.93 16.24
C VAL A 397 -4.00 12.91 15.80
N ALA A 398 -4.41 11.85 15.11
CA ALA A 398 -3.52 10.81 14.60
C ALA A 398 -2.47 11.37 13.63
N LYS A 399 -2.90 12.16 12.64
CA LYS A 399 -2.01 12.78 11.65
C LYS A 399 -1.06 13.77 12.30
N SER A 400 -1.54 14.58 13.25
CA SER A 400 -0.69 15.52 13.99
C SER A 400 0.36 14.79 14.83
N ALA A 401 0.00 13.69 15.48
CA ALA A 401 0.93 12.84 16.22
C ALA A 401 1.99 12.21 15.32
N GLN A 402 1.57 11.73 14.15
CA GLN A 402 2.45 11.18 13.12
C GLN A 402 3.48 12.22 12.66
N VAL A 403 3.03 13.42 12.26
CA VAL A 403 3.92 14.51 11.82
C VAL A 403 4.85 14.95 12.95
N TYR A 404 4.32 15.13 14.17
CA TYR A 404 5.13 15.49 15.35
C TYR A 404 6.29 14.53 15.56
N ALA A 405 6.02 13.22 15.48
CA ALA A 405 7.03 12.18 15.63
C ALA A 405 8.04 12.21 14.47
N ILE A 406 7.57 12.24 13.22
CA ILE A 406 8.41 12.20 12.02
C ILE A 406 9.43 13.33 12.00
N GLU A 407 9.02 14.57 12.26
CA GLU A 407 9.93 15.74 12.23
C GLU A 407 11.04 15.67 13.29
N ARG A 408 10.82 14.90 14.36
CA ARG A 408 11.75 14.77 15.49
C ARG A 408 12.62 13.52 15.42
N VAL A 409 12.27 12.56 14.58
CA VAL A 409 13.12 11.39 14.33
C VAL A 409 14.49 11.84 13.83
N LYS A 410 15.53 11.49 14.60
CA LYS A 410 16.92 11.68 14.19
C LYS A 410 17.49 10.30 13.86
N ALA A 411 17.38 9.93 12.59
CA ALA A 411 17.75 8.60 12.12
C ALA A 411 18.40 8.61 10.73
N ALA A 412 18.95 9.73 10.24
CA ALA A 412 19.73 9.68 9.01
C ALA A 412 20.87 8.67 9.12
N TYR A 413 21.13 7.91 8.05
CA TYR A 413 22.34 7.09 7.98
C TYR A 413 23.58 7.97 8.15
N PRO A 414 24.64 7.49 8.83
CA PRO A 414 25.87 8.25 8.97
C PRO A 414 26.41 8.75 7.61
N GLY A 415 26.58 10.07 7.48
CA GLY A 415 27.07 10.71 6.25
C GLY A 415 26.03 10.87 5.12
N ALA A 416 24.79 10.39 5.27
CA ALA A 416 23.76 10.52 4.24
C ALA A 416 23.40 11.99 3.95
N ILE A 417 23.29 12.82 5.00
CA ILE A 417 22.99 14.26 4.88
C ILE A 417 24.10 14.98 4.09
N ASP A 418 25.37 14.76 4.46
CA ASP A 418 26.50 15.36 3.77
C ASP A 418 26.58 14.89 2.31
N THR A 419 26.26 13.62 2.06
CA THR A 419 26.20 13.06 0.71
C THR A 419 25.13 13.74 -0.13
N LEU A 420 23.93 13.95 0.40
CA LEU A 420 22.85 14.66 -0.30
C LEU A 420 23.25 16.10 -0.64
N ARG A 421 23.86 16.81 0.32
CA ARG A 421 24.36 18.18 0.11
C ARG A 421 25.45 18.24 -0.95
N ASN A 422 26.39 17.29 -0.93
CA ASN A 422 27.45 17.19 -1.94
C ASN A 422 26.89 16.88 -3.33
N LEU A 423 25.91 15.98 -3.42
CA LEU A 423 25.23 15.68 -4.68
C LEU A 423 24.48 16.90 -5.22
N LYS A 424 23.78 17.66 -4.35
CA LYS A 424 23.06 18.87 -4.78
C LYS A 424 24.00 20.02 -5.17
N ALA A 425 25.12 20.17 -4.46
CA ALA A 425 26.15 21.15 -4.80
C ALA A 425 26.71 20.90 -6.23
N ASN A 426 26.70 19.64 -6.67
CA ASN A 426 26.87 19.29 -8.06
C ASN A 426 25.56 19.53 -8.84
N GLN A 427 25.42 20.74 -9.39
CA GLN A 427 24.21 21.20 -10.09
C GLN A 427 23.82 20.37 -11.34
N SER A 428 24.60 19.35 -11.71
CA SER A 428 24.30 18.46 -12.83
C SER A 428 23.25 17.39 -12.53
N TYR A 429 22.96 17.11 -11.26
CA TYR A 429 21.98 16.08 -10.89
C TYR A 429 20.65 16.69 -10.43
N LYS A 430 19.55 16.21 -11.02
CA LYS A 430 18.21 16.38 -10.44
C LYS A 430 17.94 15.25 -9.46
N ILE A 431 17.55 15.59 -8.24
CA ILE A 431 17.35 14.62 -7.16
C ILE A 431 15.88 14.60 -6.76
N TYR A 432 15.27 13.42 -6.81
CA TYR A 432 13.88 13.20 -6.46
C TYR A 432 13.75 12.07 -5.45
N THR A 433 12.66 12.05 -4.69
CA THR A 433 12.30 10.84 -3.96
C THR A 433 11.53 9.88 -4.87
N SER A 434 11.70 8.59 -4.64
CA SER A 434 10.78 7.54 -5.08
C SER A 434 10.39 6.75 -3.84
N SER A 435 9.46 7.26 -3.02
CA SER A 435 9.05 6.61 -1.77
C SER A 435 7.61 6.12 -1.79
N GLY A 436 7.35 5.08 -1.01
CA GLY A 436 5.99 4.65 -0.68
C GLY A 436 5.30 5.53 0.37
N ASP A 437 5.99 6.47 1.02
CA ASP A 437 5.41 7.45 1.95
C ASP A 437 4.49 8.46 1.23
N SER A 438 3.65 9.18 1.99
CA SER A 438 2.90 10.32 1.45
C SER A 438 3.81 11.53 1.23
N TYR A 439 3.39 12.46 0.38
CA TYR A 439 4.12 13.70 0.14
C TYR A 439 4.31 14.49 1.43
N GLU A 440 3.28 14.59 2.27
CA GLU A 440 3.36 15.29 3.56
C GLU A 440 4.35 14.61 4.52
N ASP A 441 4.33 13.28 4.60
CA ASP A 441 5.29 12.52 5.42
C ASP A 441 6.72 12.74 4.91
N LEU A 442 6.94 12.76 3.59
CA LEU A 442 8.24 13.05 3.00
C LEU A 442 8.72 14.46 3.33
N VAL A 443 7.85 15.46 3.24
CA VAL A 443 8.18 16.83 3.63
C VAL A 443 8.60 16.89 5.10
N ALA A 444 7.85 16.23 5.99
CA ALA A 444 8.19 16.16 7.41
C ALA A 444 9.54 15.45 7.65
N ILE A 445 9.81 14.33 6.96
CA ILE A 445 11.09 13.60 7.05
C ILE A 445 12.24 14.52 6.61
N MET A 446 12.15 15.12 5.43
CA MET A 446 13.23 15.91 4.86
C MET A 446 13.47 17.22 5.63
N LYS A 447 12.42 17.81 6.24
CA LYS A 447 12.54 18.91 7.21
C LYS A 447 13.25 18.46 8.48
N GLY A 448 12.82 17.33 9.07
CA GLY A 448 13.43 16.78 10.28
C GLY A 448 14.92 16.44 10.11
N LEU A 449 15.32 16.10 8.89
CA LEU A 449 16.71 15.82 8.51
C LEU A 449 17.49 17.05 7.98
N ASP A 450 16.85 18.20 7.81
CA ASP A 450 17.46 19.44 7.28
C ASP A 450 18.09 19.25 5.87
N VAL A 451 17.33 18.58 4.98
CA VAL A 451 17.75 18.27 3.59
C VAL A 451 16.71 18.60 2.54
N MET A 452 15.65 19.35 2.88
CA MET A 452 14.59 19.76 1.92
C MET A 452 15.17 20.37 0.65
N GLU A 453 16.16 21.25 0.78
CA GLU A 453 16.79 21.95 -0.36
C GLU A 453 17.64 21.05 -1.26
N CYS A 454 17.97 19.84 -0.80
CA CYS A 454 18.71 18.87 -1.59
C CYS A 454 17.87 18.20 -2.69
N PHE A 455 16.53 18.29 -2.60
CA PHE A 455 15.62 17.67 -3.54
C PHE A 455 15.02 18.70 -4.49
N ASP A 456 14.93 18.35 -5.78
CA ASP A 456 14.25 19.14 -6.79
C ASP A 456 12.72 18.96 -6.69
N ASP A 457 12.26 17.76 -6.31
CA ASP A 457 10.88 17.52 -5.91
C ASP A 457 10.73 16.21 -5.10
N LEU A 458 9.61 16.06 -4.40
CA LEU A 458 9.29 14.86 -3.61
C LEU A 458 8.10 14.11 -4.21
N TYR A 459 8.30 12.85 -4.57
CA TYR A 459 7.25 11.94 -5.03
C TYR A 459 6.96 10.86 -4.00
N GLY A 460 5.83 11.02 -3.32
CA GLY A 460 5.13 10.00 -2.55
C GLY A 460 4.07 9.27 -3.39
N ALA A 461 3.55 8.16 -2.86
CA ALA A 461 2.54 7.34 -3.53
C ALA A 461 1.19 8.07 -3.75
N ASP A 462 0.86 8.99 -2.85
CA ASP A 462 -0.29 9.90 -2.95
C ASP A 462 -0.20 10.84 -4.14
N ARG A 463 0.96 11.46 -4.36
CA ARG A 463 1.16 12.51 -5.38
C ARG A 463 1.06 11.99 -6.81
N VAL A 464 1.29 10.69 -7.01
CA VAL A 464 1.09 10.00 -8.28
C VAL A 464 -0.10 9.03 -8.27
N ASN A 465 -0.91 9.02 -7.19
CA ASN A 465 -2.06 8.14 -6.97
C ASN A 465 -1.76 6.68 -7.37
N CYS A 466 -0.61 6.18 -6.91
CA CYS A 466 -0.11 4.85 -7.25
C CYS A 466 0.79 4.37 -6.12
N LEU A 467 0.51 3.20 -5.57
CA LEU A 467 1.40 2.56 -4.62
C LEU A 467 2.73 2.19 -5.29
N LYS A 468 3.81 2.30 -4.52
CA LYS A 468 5.13 1.74 -4.84
C LYS A 468 5.13 0.22 -4.73
N ALA A 469 4.32 -0.42 -5.57
CA ALA A 469 4.05 -1.85 -5.57
C ALA A 469 4.05 -2.46 -6.98
N SER A 470 4.41 -1.68 -8.01
CA SER A 470 4.46 -2.13 -9.40
C SER A 470 5.33 -1.20 -10.26
N ARG A 471 5.63 -1.64 -11.48
CA ARG A 471 6.27 -0.83 -12.54
C ARG A 471 5.52 0.49 -12.79
N LEU A 472 4.20 0.48 -12.69
CA LEU A 472 3.35 1.64 -12.98
C LEU A 472 3.68 2.86 -12.11
N TYR A 473 4.12 2.63 -10.86
CA TYR A 473 4.56 3.72 -9.98
C TYR A 473 5.76 4.47 -10.60
N TYR A 474 6.77 3.71 -11.04
CA TYR A 474 7.97 4.27 -11.67
C TYR A 474 7.65 4.93 -13.01
N ASP A 475 6.77 4.33 -13.81
CA ASP A 475 6.30 4.96 -15.05
C ASP A 475 5.72 6.35 -14.81
N ARG A 476 4.88 6.50 -13.77
CA ARG A 476 4.21 7.76 -13.44
C ARG A 476 5.16 8.82 -12.89
N ILE A 477 6.07 8.46 -11.97
CA ILE A 477 7.03 9.45 -11.44
C ILE A 477 8.01 9.89 -12.54
N PHE A 478 8.43 8.97 -13.42
CA PHE A 478 9.30 9.31 -14.55
C PHE A 478 8.58 10.23 -15.54
N GLU A 479 7.33 9.95 -15.88
CA GLU A 479 6.51 10.83 -16.73
C GLU A 479 6.33 12.22 -16.11
N ARG A 480 6.06 12.29 -14.79
CA ARG A 480 5.91 13.56 -14.05
C ARG A 480 7.14 14.47 -14.14
N VAL A 481 8.34 13.89 -14.14
CA VAL A 481 9.59 14.65 -14.28
C VAL A 481 10.08 14.77 -15.74
N GLY A 482 9.27 14.35 -16.71
CA GLY A 482 9.57 14.48 -18.14
C GLY A 482 10.52 13.42 -18.71
N LEU A 483 10.70 12.27 -18.04
CA LEU A 483 11.56 11.18 -18.48
C LEU A 483 10.83 10.20 -19.39
N ARG A 484 11.31 10.08 -20.62
CA ARG A 484 10.73 9.23 -21.66
C ARG A 484 11.51 7.92 -21.86
N VAL A 485 10.79 6.89 -22.30
CA VAL A 485 11.35 5.56 -22.57
C VAL A 485 12.21 5.62 -23.84
N VAL A 486 13.39 5.01 -23.78
CA VAL A 486 14.21 4.73 -24.95
C VAL A 486 13.93 3.31 -25.42
N ARG A 487 13.46 3.14 -26.65
CA ARG A 487 13.33 1.81 -27.25
C ARG A 487 14.61 1.45 -27.99
N ARG A 488 15.03 0.21 -27.78
CA ARG A 488 16.16 -0.41 -28.47
C ARG A 488 15.65 -1.58 -29.30
N ASP A 489 16.41 -1.97 -30.32
CA ASP A 489 16.21 -3.24 -31.02
C ASP A 489 16.86 -4.41 -30.25
N VAL A 490 16.72 -5.62 -30.78
CA VAL A 490 17.30 -6.85 -30.23
C VAL A 490 18.84 -6.82 -30.18
N SER A 491 19.49 -5.96 -30.96
CA SER A 491 20.94 -5.74 -30.93
C SER A 491 21.37 -4.67 -29.92
N GLY A 492 20.43 -4.04 -29.20
CA GLY A 492 20.67 -2.97 -28.26
C GLY A 492 20.80 -1.58 -28.88
N ARG A 493 20.62 -1.46 -30.21
CA ARG A 493 20.64 -0.16 -30.90
C ARG A 493 19.37 0.61 -30.61
N VAL A 494 19.50 1.91 -30.34
CA VAL A 494 18.36 2.80 -30.15
C VAL A 494 17.55 2.86 -31.44
N ILE A 495 16.26 2.54 -31.38
CA ILE A 495 15.31 2.65 -32.49
C ILE A 495 14.31 3.79 -32.31
N ASP A 496 14.12 4.22 -31.06
CA ASP A 496 13.23 5.31 -30.69
C ASP A 496 13.80 5.95 -29.43
N ALA A 497 14.21 7.21 -29.51
CA ALA A 497 14.70 7.96 -28.37
C ALA A 497 14.11 9.37 -28.35
N PRO A 498 13.96 9.95 -27.14
CA PRO A 498 13.68 11.37 -26.97
C PRO A 498 14.68 12.24 -27.72
N GLU A 499 14.26 13.43 -28.16
CA GLU A 499 15.14 14.39 -28.84
C GLU A 499 16.32 14.81 -27.95
N GLU A 500 17.39 15.32 -28.56
CA GLU A 500 18.58 15.75 -27.82
C GLU A 500 18.23 16.89 -26.84
N GLY A 501 18.40 16.64 -25.54
CA GLY A 501 17.98 17.55 -24.46
C GLY A 501 16.71 17.12 -23.71
N GLU A 502 15.95 16.14 -24.23
CA GLU A 502 14.84 15.53 -23.50
C GLU A 502 15.34 14.44 -22.52
N GLY A 503 14.70 14.34 -21.37
CA GLY A 503 15.09 13.39 -20.32
C GLY A 503 14.86 11.93 -20.74
N ARG A 504 15.90 11.09 -20.59
CA ARG A 504 15.85 9.67 -20.97
C ARG A 504 15.88 8.77 -19.76
N ARG A 505 15.06 7.72 -19.76
CA ARG A 505 15.01 6.76 -18.64
C ARG A 505 16.27 5.91 -18.48
N ASP A 506 17.04 5.71 -19.55
CA ASP A 506 18.34 5.01 -19.48
C ASP A 506 19.47 5.86 -18.86
N GLU A 507 19.20 7.13 -18.57
CA GLU A 507 20.07 8.08 -17.85
C GLU A 507 19.59 8.32 -16.40
N VAL A 508 18.70 7.45 -15.90
CA VAL A 508 18.13 7.52 -14.55
C VAL A 508 18.75 6.47 -13.65
N VAL A 509 19.08 6.89 -12.43
CA VAL A 509 19.49 5.97 -11.36
C VAL A 509 18.41 5.95 -10.29
N VAL A 510 18.00 4.75 -9.87
CA VAL A 510 17.10 4.53 -8.73
C VAL A 510 17.87 3.79 -7.64
N LEU A 511 17.89 4.38 -6.44
CA LEU A 511 18.47 3.80 -5.23
C LEU A 511 17.37 3.38 -4.25
N ASP A 512 17.44 2.14 -3.79
CA ASP A 512 16.42 1.53 -2.94
C ASP A 512 17.03 0.42 -2.07
N ASP A 513 16.48 0.16 -0.89
CA ASP A 513 16.84 -0.99 -0.04
C ASP A 513 16.02 -2.25 -0.41
N SER A 514 14.98 -2.09 -1.23
CA SER A 514 14.07 -3.15 -1.63
C SER A 514 14.38 -3.71 -3.02
N ILE A 515 14.85 -4.96 -3.04
CA ILE A 515 15.03 -5.78 -4.26
C ILE A 515 13.76 -5.76 -5.13
N LYS A 516 12.59 -5.92 -4.50
CA LYS A 516 11.30 -5.93 -5.22
C LYS A 516 11.02 -4.58 -5.91
N ALA A 517 11.33 -3.48 -5.23
CA ALA A 517 11.14 -2.14 -5.76
C ALA A 517 12.08 -1.86 -6.93
N LEU A 518 13.35 -2.30 -6.83
CA LEU A 518 14.33 -2.17 -7.92
C LEU A 518 13.95 -2.98 -9.16
N ARG A 519 13.32 -4.16 -9.00
CA ARG A 519 12.80 -4.92 -10.14
C ARG A 519 11.87 -4.08 -11.01
N TRP A 520 10.91 -3.40 -10.37
CA TRP A 520 9.96 -2.54 -11.06
C TRP A 520 10.61 -1.29 -11.66
N ALA A 521 11.58 -0.68 -10.96
CA ALA A 521 12.36 0.44 -11.48
C ALA A 521 13.13 0.03 -12.74
N ARG A 522 13.73 -1.17 -12.71
CA ARG A 522 14.46 -1.75 -13.84
C ARG A 522 13.54 -2.00 -15.03
N GLU A 523 12.38 -2.59 -14.81
CA GLU A 523 11.35 -2.79 -15.83
C GLU A 523 10.82 -1.47 -16.43
N ALA A 524 10.87 -0.38 -15.65
CA ALA A 524 10.54 0.96 -16.11
C ALA A 524 11.67 1.63 -16.91
N GLY A 525 12.85 1.00 -16.97
CA GLY A 525 14.01 1.41 -17.79
C GLY A 525 15.15 2.06 -17.02
N ALA A 526 15.09 2.11 -15.68
CA ALA A 526 16.14 2.74 -14.87
C ALA A 526 17.34 1.82 -14.62
N ARG A 527 18.49 2.45 -14.34
CA ARG A 527 19.63 1.80 -13.71
C ARG A 527 19.39 1.70 -12.21
N THR A 528 19.66 0.55 -11.62
CA THR A 528 19.26 0.24 -10.24
C THR A 528 20.45 0.03 -9.33
N ILE A 529 20.36 0.58 -8.13
CA ILE A 529 21.37 0.43 -7.09
C ILE A 529 20.69 -0.04 -5.81
N LEU A 530 21.07 -1.21 -5.32
CA LEU A 530 20.62 -1.72 -4.04
C LEU A 530 21.47 -1.14 -2.92
N ILE A 531 20.83 -0.55 -1.92
CA ILE A 531 21.45 -0.21 -0.64
C ILE A 531 21.27 -1.38 0.32
N THR A 532 22.34 -2.08 0.66
CA THR A 532 22.33 -3.13 1.67
C THR A 532 23.74 -3.44 2.17
N ASP A 533 23.85 -3.75 3.46
CA ASP A 533 25.05 -4.29 4.08
C ASP A 533 25.20 -5.81 3.85
N LYS A 534 24.16 -6.49 3.37
CA LYS A 534 24.15 -7.93 3.14
C LYS A 534 25.10 -8.32 2.01
N GLU A 535 25.80 -9.43 2.20
CA GLU A 535 26.53 -10.05 1.11
C GLU A 535 25.56 -10.79 0.18
N LEU A 536 25.64 -10.44 -1.11
CA LEU A 536 24.73 -10.92 -2.15
C LEU A 536 25.55 -11.25 -3.38
N ASP A 537 25.30 -12.43 -3.94
CA ASP A 537 25.84 -12.82 -5.23
C ASP A 537 25.00 -12.22 -6.36
N LEU A 538 25.38 -11.03 -6.83
CA LEU A 538 24.71 -10.35 -7.93
C LEU A 538 24.78 -11.11 -9.27
N SER A 539 25.59 -12.18 -9.37
CA SER A 539 25.59 -13.04 -10.55
C SER A 539 24.39 -13.99 -10.61
N SER A 540 23.68 -14.17 -9.49
CA SER A 540 22.45 -14.95 -9.44
C SER A 540 21.32 -14.31 -10.26
N GLU A 541 20.57 -15.13 -10.98
CA GLU A 541 19.40 -14.71 -11.77
C GLU A 541 18.37 -13.94 -10.91
N ALA A 542 18.28 -14.28 -9.63
CA ALA A 542 17.40 -13.61 -8.67
C ALA A 542 17.66 -12.09 -8.57
N TYR A 543 18.90 -11.65 -8.82
CA TYR A 543 19.35 -10.25 -8.72
C TYR A 543 19.72 -9.62 -10.07
N SER A 544 19.37 -10.27 -11.18
CA SER A 544 19.62 -9.78 -12.55
C SER A 544 19.08 -8.37 -12.86
N HIS A 545 18.18 -7.86 -12.02
CA HIS A 545 17.59 -6.52 -12.11
C HIS A 545 18.30 -5.47 -11.25
N ILE A 546 19.41 -5.82 -10.60
CA ILE A 546 20.23 -4.96 -9.76
C ILE A 546 21.55 -4.72 -10.47
N ASP A 547 21.83 -3.48 -10.88
CA ASP A 547 23.08 -3.17 -11.59
C ASP A 547 24.26 -3.00 -10.63
N TYR A 548 24.02 -2.39 -9.46
CA TYR A 548 25.05 -2.15 -8.43
C TYR A 548 24.51 -2.41 -7.03
N LYS A 549 25.43 -2.71 -6.11
CA LYS A 549 25.19 -2.77 -4.67
C LYS A 549 26.10 -1.76 -3.99
N LEU A 550 25.54 -0.95 -3.10
CA LEU A 550 26.26 -0.10 -2.17
C LEU A 550 25.85 -0.46 -0.75
N ARG A 551 26.74 -0.26 0.22
CA ARG A 551 26.42 -0.49 1.64
C ARG A 551 25.56 0.62 2.21
N ALA A 552 25.80 1.84 1.75
CA ALA A 552 25.10 3.04 2.19
C ALA A 552 25.11 4.10 1.08
N LEU A 553 24.25 5.11 1.21
CA LEU A 553 24.20 6.24 0.28
C LEU A 553 25.55 6.96 0.13
N THR A 554 26.39 6.95 1.18
CA THR A 554 27.72 7.58 1.20
C THR A 554 28.70 7.05 0.16
N GLU A 555 28.47 5.87 -0.39
CA GLU A 555 29.32 5.28 -1.44
C GLU A 555 28.94 5.76 -2.84
N LEU A 556 27.77 6.39 -3.01
CA LEU A 556 27.28 6.84 -4.31
C LEU A 556 28.22 7.83 -5.01
N PRO A 557 28.78 8.86 -4.35
CA PRO A 557 29.70 9.79 -5.02
C PRO A 557 30.93 9.09 -5.64
N ALA A 558 31.50 8.09 -4.94
CA ALA A 558 32.65 7.34 -5.46
C ALA A 558 32.27 6.49 -6.69
N LEU A 559 31.07 5.90 -6.68
CA LEU A 559 30.56 5.17 -7.84
C LEU A 559 30.35 6.11 -9.04
N LEU A 560 29.74 7.28 -8.84
CA LEU A 560 29.53 8.27 -9.90
C LEU A 560 30.87 8.79 -10.45
N GLU A 561 31.87 9.05 -9.61
CA GLU A 561 33.20 9.47 -10.06
C GLU A 561 33.91 8.38 -10.87
N SER A 562 33.72 7.10 -10.49
CA SER A 562 34.26 5.97 -11.25
C SER A 562 33.66 5.89 -12.67
N TRP A 563 32.38 6.23 -12.83
CA TRP A 563 31.73 6.28 -14.14
C TRP A 563 32.25 7.45 -14.96
N LYS A 564 32.38 8.62 -14.34
CA LYS A 564 32.91 9.83 -14.98
C LYS A 564 34.33 9.59 -15.53
N THR A 565 35.23 9.11 -14.67
CA THR A 565 36.62 8.80 -15.06
C THR A 565 36.66 7.82 -16.23
N ARG A 566 35.82 6.78 -16.20
CA ARG A 566 35.76 5.80 -17.28
C ARG A 566 35.33 6.43 -18.60
N LEU A 567 34.24 7.20 -18.59
CA LEU A 567 33.72 7.86 -19.79
C LEU A 567 34.77 8.80 -20.40
N GLU A 568 35.45 9.60 -19.56
CA GLU A 568 36.54 10.48 -20.01
C GLU A 568 37.71 9.70 -20.63
N THR A 569 38.05 8.52 -20.08
CA THR A 569 39.11 7.66 -20.65
C THR A 569 38.71 6.93 -21.93
N GLU A 570 37.43 6.60 -22.11
CA GLU A 570 36.92 5.99 -23.34
C GLU A 570 36.85 7.04 -24.46
N ASP A 571 36.38 8.25 -24.16
CA ASP A 571 36.38 9.38 -25.10
C ASP A 571 37.79 9.79 -25.53
N ALA A 572 38.78 9.73 -24.62
CA ALA A 572 40.18 10.01 -24.97
C ALA A 572 40.83 8.93 -25.85
N ARG A 573 40.23 7.73 -25.96
CA ARG A 573 40.73 6.61 -26.78
C ARG A 573 40.06 6.50 -28.15
N SER A 574 38.85 7.04 -28.30
CA SER A 574 38.13 7.15 -29.58
C SER A 574 38.61 8.34 -30.40
#